data_AF-A0A3C0FHP8-F1
#
_entry.id   AF-A0A3C0FHP8-F1
#
_cell.length_a   1.000
_cell.length_b   1.000
_cell.length_c   1.000
_cell.angle_alpha   90.00
_cell.angle_beta   90.00
_cell.angle_gamma   90.00
#
_symmetry.space_group_name_H-M   'P 1'
#
loop_
_entity.id
_entity.type
_entity.pdbx_description
1 polymer ?
#
loop_
_entity_poly.entity_id
_entity_poly.type
_entity_poly.pdbx_seq_one_letter_code
_entity_poly.pdbx_strand_id
1 'polypeptide(L)'
;MMETKITRYQSYSGTIAAGDTFAINRQGRSVTCLSASDDLEIVIDDGSRSFFTAGISMEFDEPFSKVQLHNPTAGPVTFLIATAMGKVDDNRLTASGNLKVLDPGAGGESFADVIASQADILAMMQNDEDQRVGVNSLGQSNFMLNSISTSASVLIDPSLNTNGAILRWFRGFSNTSSNHAVYIDTAAPSGPDDATKRRIYYTLGIAEHYQLEGLPLGIPSGHGLWVIGSTADSIRIQGGFDLL
;
A
#
# COMPACT_ATOMS: atom_id res chain seq x y z
N MET A 1 24.62 -42.31 -28.85
CA MET A 1 23.16 -42.42 -29.07
C MET A 1 22.63 -40.99 -29.08
N MET A 2 22.24 -40.46 -30.24
CA MET A 2 21.72 -39.08 -30.33
C MET A 2 20.37 -39.02 -29.65
N GLU A 3 20.25 -38.23 -28.59
CA GLU A 3 18.99 -37.97 -27.91
C GLU A 3 18.14 -37.09 -28.83
N THR A 4 17.14 -37.69 -29.49
CA THR A 4 16.14 -36.95 -30.24
C THR A 4 15.32 -36.14 -29.25
N LYS A 5 15.64 -34.84 -29.12
CA LYS A 5 14.88 -33.90 -28.28
C LYS A 5 13.47 -33.74 -28.87
N ILE A 6 12.52 -34.55 -28.41
CA ILE A 6 11.11 -34.44 -28.76
C ILE A 6 10.59 -33.14 -28.14
N THR A 7 10.59 -32.07 -28.93
CA THR A 7 10.03 -30.80 -28.53
C THR A 7 8.51 -30.92 -28.67
N ARG A 8 7.75 -31.07 -27.57
CA ARG A 8 6.29 -31.29 -27.60
C ARG A 8 5.46 -30.00 -27.71
N TYR A 9 6.09 -28.85 -27.50
CA TYR A 9 5.55 -27.50 -27.61
C TYR A 9 6.52 -26.67 -28.45
N GLN A 10 6.04 -25.93 -29.43
CA GLN A 10 6.86 -25.01 -30.21
C GLN A 10 6.07 -23.77 -30.58
N SER A 11 6.67 -22.60 -30.34
CA SER A 11 6.13 -21.31 -30.77
C SER A 11 6.74 -20.85 -32.09
N TYR A 12 5.96 -20.07 -32.83
CA TYR A 12 6.30 -19.47 -34.10
C TYR A 12 5.84 -18.02 -34.08
N SER A 13 6.73 -17.12 -34.45
CA SER A 13 6.39 -15.71 -34.64
C SER A 13 6.81 -15.24 -36.01
N GLY A 14 6.15 -14.17 -36.47
CA GLY A 14 6.47 -13.59 -37.76
C GLY A 14 5.57 -12.43 -38.11
N THR A 15 5.67 -12.00 -39.35
CA THR A 15 4.81 -10.98 -39.96
C THR A 15 4.33 -11.52 -41.29
N ILE A 16 3.02 -11.43 -41.54
CA ILE A 16 2.38 -11.86 -42.79
C ILE A 16 1.92 -10.60 -43.49
N ALA A 17 2.37 -10.36 -44.72
CA ALA A 17 1.87 -9.23 -45.52
C ALA A 17 0.38 -9.42 -45.87
N ALA A 18 -0.28 -8.35 -46.30
CA ALA A 18 -1.69 -8.39 -46.68
C ALA A 18 -1.93 -9.43 -47.79
N GLY A 19 -2.86 -10.36 -47.57
CA GLY A 19 -3.21 -11.44 -48.51
C GLY A 19 -2.23 -12.63 -48.53
N ASP A 20 -1.10 -12.56 -47.82
CA ASP A 20 -0.11 -13.65 -47.82
C ASP A 20 -0.49 -14.78 -46.86
N THR A 21 0.30 -15.85 -46.90
CA THR A 21 0.14 -17.03 -46.04
C THR A 21 1.48 -17.43 -45.42
N PHE A 22 1.46 -17.76 -44.13
CA PHE A 22 2.58 -18.35 -43.41
C PHE A 22 2.27 -19.81 -43.09
N ALA A 23 3.16 -20.74 -43.46
CA ALA A 23 2.95 -22.18 -43.28
C ALA A 23 3.91 -22.77 -42.25
N ILE A 24 3.36 -23.61 -41.38
CA ILE A 24 4.07 -24.40 -40.37
C ILE A 24 3.84 -25.87 -40.69
N ASN A 25 4.90 -26.56 -41.12
CA ASN A 25 4.86 -27.98 -41.42
C ASN A 25 5.35 -28.76 -40.19
N ARG A 26 4.43 -29.03 -39.27
CA ARG A 26 4.72 -29.69 -37.99
C ARG A 26 3.48 -30.43 -37.47
N GLN A 27 3.72 -31.63 -36.91
CA GLN A 27 2.69 -32.36 -36.21
C GLN A 27 2.30 -31.72 -34.87
N GLY A 28 1.00 -31.61 -34.63
CA GLY A 28 0.41 -31.07 -33.41
C GLY A 28 -1.01 -31.58 -33.18
N ARG A 29 -1.52 -31.43 -31.96
CA ARG A 29 -2.93 -31.70 -31.59
C ARG A 29 -3.63 -30.47 -31.06
N SER A 30 -2.87 -29.42 -30.77
CA SER A 30 -3.43 -28.12 -30.46
C SER A 30 -2.61 -27.02 -31.13
N VAL A 31 -3.31 -25.94 -31.46
CA VAL A 31 -2.73 -24.68 -31.92
C VAL A 31 -3.39 -23.54 -31.16
N THR A 32 -2.60 -22.57 -30.71
CA THR A 32 -3.08 -21.41 -29.96
C THR A 32 -2.48 -20.15 -30.52
N CYS A 33 -3.31 -19.13 -30.75
CA CYS A 33 -2.84 -17.79 -31.04
C CYS A 33 -2.53 -17.09 -29.71
N LEU A 34 -1.25 -16.90 -29.41
CA LEU A 34 -0.83 -16.22 -28.18
C LEU A 34 -0.95 -14.70 -28.34
N SER A 35 -0.60 -14.19 -29.52
CA SER A 35 -0.86 -12.80 -29.90
C SER A 35 -0.96 -12.66 -31.41
N ALA A 36 -1.74 -11.67 -31.84
CA ALA A 36 -1.79 -11.18 -33.21
C ALA A 36 -2.10 -9.68 -33.17
N SER A 37 -1.51 -8.90 -34.08
CA SER A 37 -1.78 -7.46 -34.14
C SER A 37 -3.14 -7.13 -34.79
N ASP A 38 -3.74 -8.09 -35.48
CA ASP A 38 -5.06 -8.03 -36.12
C ASP A 38 -5.56 -9.47 -36.35
N ASP A 39 -6.78 -9.61 -36.88
CA ASP A 39 -7.40 -10.91 -37.14
C ASP A 39 -6.70 -11.68 -38.26
N LEU A 40 -6.56 -13.00 -38.06
CA LEU A 40 -6.02 -13.95 -39.03
C LEU A 40 -7.06 -15.01 -39.39
N GLU A 41 -6.78 -15.77 -40.44
CA GLU A 41 -7.47 -17.02 -40.73
C GLU A 41 -6.49 -18.19 -40.59
N ILE A 42 -6.98 -19.33 -40.10
CA ILE A 42 -6.22 -20.56 -39.95
C ILE A 42 -6.76 -21.66 -40.88
N VAL A 43 -5.84 -22.45 -41.43
CA VAL A 43 -6.11 -23.68 -42.18
C VAL A 43 -5.31 -24.82 -41.56
N ILE A 44 -5.97 -25.96 -41.37
CA ILE A 44 -5.39 -27.18 -40.80
C ILE A 44 -5.40 -28.26 -41.88
N ASP A 45 -4.25 -28.87 -42.17
CA ASP A 45 -4.07 -29.94 -43.17
C ASP A 45 -4.79 -29.69 -44.51
N ASP A 46 -4.65 -28.46 -45.03
CA ASP A 46 -5.26 -28.01 -46.28
C ASP A 46 -6.80 -28.01 -46.31
N GLY A 47 -7.43 -27.96 -45.12
CA GLY A 47 -8.87 -27.85 -44.94
C GLY A 47 -9.46 -26.47 -45.26
N SER A 48 -10.61 -26.17 -44.67
CA SER A 48 -11.28 -24.86 -44.82
C SER A 48 -10.64 -23.78 -43.94
N ARG A 49 -10.67 -22.54 -44.41
CA ARG A 49 -10.25 -21.37 -43.66
C ARG A 49 -11.23 -21.11 -42.52
N SER A 50 -10.70 -20.85 -41.33
CA SER A 50 -11.46 -20.51 -40.12
C SER A 50 -10.90 -19.24 -39.50
N PHE A 51 -11.76 -18.47 -38.85
CA PHE A 51 -11.35 -17.27 -38.12
C PHE A 51 -10.38 -17.62 -36.97
N PHE A 52 -9.31 -16.84 -36.80
CA PHE A 52 -8.26 -17.09 -35.80
C PHE A 52 -7.65 -15.78 -35.30
N THR A 53 -7.89 -15.43 -34.04
CA THR A 53 -7.40 -14.19 -33.41
C THR A 53 -6.72 -14.48 -32.08
N ALA A 54 -6.08 -13.47 -31.49
CA ALA A 54 -5.36 -13.58 -30.23
C ALA A 54 -6.24 -14.19 -29.13
N GLY A 55 -5.70 -15.16 -28.37
CA GLY A 55 -6.40 -15.87 -27.31
C GLY A 55 -7.21 -17.09 -27.77
N ILE A 56 -7.40 -17.30 -29.08
CA ILE A 56 -8.09 -18.51 -29.58
C ILE A 56 -7.16 -19.72 -29.53
N SER A 57 -7.67 -20.82 -28.97
CA SER A 57 -7.07 -22.16 -29.00
C SER A 57 -7.98 -23.14 -29.72
N MET A 58 -7.39 -23.98 -30.58
CA MET A 58 -8.06 -25.10 -31.23
C MET A 58 -7.38 -26.40 -30.81
N GLU A 59 -8.19 -27.43 -30.56
CA GLU A 59 -7.73 -28.77 -30.20
C GLU A 59 -8.36 -29.80 -31.14
N PHE A 60 -7.59 -30.83 -31.47
CA PHE A 60 -7.95 -31.86 -32.44
C PHE A 60 -7.79 -33.25 -31.83
N ASP A 61 -8.80 -34.09 -32.04
CA ASP A 61 -8.76 -35.49 -31.60
C ASP A 61 -7.59 -36.23 -32.27
N GLU A 62 -7.42 -36.03 -33.57
CA GLU A 62 -6.30 -36.58 -34.35
C GLU A 62 -5.18 -35.54 -34.57
N PRO A 63 -3.90 -35.94 -34.63
CA PRO A 63 -2.82 -35.03 -34.93
C PRO A 63 -2.93 -34.42 -36.33
N PHE A 64 -2.84 -33.09 -36.43
CA PHE A 64 -2.60 -32.42 -37.71
C PHE A 64 -1.14 -32.52 -38.10
N SER A 65 -0.80 -32.31 -39.38
CA SER A 65 0.57 -32.27 -39.91
C SER A 65 1.02 -30.88 -40.36
N LYS A 66 0.08 -29.97 -40.61
CA LYS A 66 0.34 -28.64 -41.14
C LYS A 66 -0.67 -27.62 -40.63
N VAL A 67 -0.17 -26.44 -40.31
CA VAL A 67 -0.97 -25.23 -40.02
C VAL A 67 -0.59 -24.15 -41.01
N GLN A 68 -1.57 -23.44 -41.55
CA GLN A 68 -1.34 -22.23 -42.33
C GLN A 68 -2.11 -21.07 -41.71
N LEU A 69 -1.44 -19.93 -41.59
CA LEU A 69 -2.03 -18.66 -41.21
C LEU A 69 -2.16 -17.79 -42.46
N HIS A 70 -3.35 -17.29 -42.73
CA HIS A 70 -3.61 -16.34 -43.80
C HIS A 70 -3.96 -14.98 -43.20
N ASN A 71 -3.46 -13.91 -43.82
CA ASN A 71 -3.79 -12.55 -43.44
C ASN A 71 -4.87 -11.99 -44.39
N PRO A 72 -6.15 -11.92 -43.97
CA PRO A 72 -7.22 -11.37 -44.80
C PRO A 72 -7.27 -9.82 -44.79
N THR A 73 -6.46 -9.17 -43.96
CA THR A 73 -6.51 -7.72 -43.76
C THR A 73 -5.75 -6.98 -44.87
N ALA A 74 -5.94 -5.65 -44.93
CA ALA A 74 -5.26 -4.78 -45.88
C ALA A 74 -3.82 -4.39 -45.44
N GLY A 75 -3.42 -4.70 -44.21
CA GLY A 75 -2.12 -4.36 -43.63
C GLY A 75 -1.30 -5.59 -43.24
N PRO A 76 0.00 -5.44 -42.92
CA PRO A 76 0.78 -6.55 -42.38
C PRO A 76 0.32 -6.90 -40.96
N VAL A 77 0.23 -8.19 -40.66
CA VAL A 77 -0.14 -8.70 -39.33
C VAL A 77 1.05 -9.40 -38.69
N THR A 78 1.43 -8.96 -37.48
CA THR A 78 2.41 -9.68 -36.66
C THR A 78 1.70 -10.72 -35.82
N PHE A 79 2.34 -11.87 -35.59
CA PHE A 79 1.74 -12.96 -34.83
C PHE A 79 2.76 -13.68 -33.95
N LEU A 80 2.24 -14.32 -32.91
CA LEU A 80 2.88 -15.36 -32.12
C LEU A 80 1.86 -16.47 -31.92
N ILE A 81 2.13 -17.64 -32.48
CA ILE A 81 1.30 -18.83 -32.27
C ILE A 81 2.13 -19.94 -31.64
N ALA A 82 1.45 -20.87 -30.99
CA ALA A 82 2.06 -22.08 -30.44
C ALA A 82 1.34 -23.32 -30.95
N THR A 83 2.13 -24.36 -31.23
CA THR A 83 1.63 -25.70 -31.49
C THR A 83 2.07 -26.62 -30.36
N ALA A 84 1.20 -27.52 -29.92
CA ALA A 84 1.53 -28.52 -28.92
C ALA A 84 0.93 -29.89 -29.22
N MET A 85 1.50 -30.92 -28.60
CA MET A 85 1.01 -32.30 -28.71
C MET A 85 -0.06 -32.67 -27.69
N GLY A 86 -0.46 -31.73 -26.85
CA GLY A 86 -1.54 -31.86 -25.88
C GLY A 86 -1.76 -30.55 -25.15
N LYS A 87 -2.95 -30.41 -24.54
CA LYS A 87 -3.34 -29.30 -23.67
C LYS A 87 -3.60 -29.86 -22.27
N VAL A 88 -3.34 -29.06 -21.24
CA VAL A 88 -3.77 -29.33 -19.88
C VAL A 88 -4.77 -28.24 -19.49
N ASP A 89 -5.99 -28.65 -19.18
CA ASP A 89 -7.07 -27.79 -18.70
C ASP A 89 -7.56 -28.38 -17.36
N ASP A 90 -6.81 -28.12 -16.28
CA ASP A 90 -7.14 -28.59 -14.93
C ASP A 90 -6.75 -27.53 -13.89
N ASN A 91 -7.72 -27.15 -13.05
CA ASN A 91 -7.53 -26.22 -11.94
C ASN A 91 -6.69 -26.79 -10.79
N ARG A 92 -6.34 -28.08 -10.84
CA ARG A 92 -5.55 -28.78 -9.81
C ARG A 92 -4.17 -29.17 -10.31
N LEU A 93 -3.66 -28.51 -11.36
CA LEU A 93 -2.33 -28.76 -11.88
C LEU A 93 -1.29 -28.62 -10.75
N THR A 94 -0.68 -29.75 -10.38
CA THR A 94 0.47 -29.79 -9.48
C THR A 94 1.68 -30.17 -10.31
N ALA A 95 2.62 -29.24 -10.47
CA ALA A 95 3.86 -29.46 -11.19
C ALA A 95 5.05 -29.50 -10.21
N SER A 96 5.80 -30.60 -10.20
CA SER A 96 7.07 -30.68 -9.48
C SER A 96 8.23 -30.31 -10.40
N GLY A 97 8.90 -29.18 -10.13
CA GLY A 97 10.03 -28.68 -10.93
C GLY A 97 9.85 -27.22 -11.37
N ASN A 98 10.73 -26.75 -12.25
CA ASN A 98 10.68 -25.38 -12.76
C ASN A 98 9.61 -25.26 -13.85
N LEU A 99 8.55 -24.49 -13.56
CA LEU A 99 7.54 -24.10 -14.55
C LEU A 99 8.00 -22.84 -15.28
N LYS A 100 8.12 -22.89 -16.61
CA LYS A 100 8.30 -21.69 -17.44
C LYS A 100 6.93 -21.22 -17.90
N VAL A 101 6.45 -20.14 -17.30
CA VAL A 101 5.19 -19.49 -17.65
C VAL A 101 5.51 -18.28 -18.54
N LEU A 102 4.78 -18.14 -19.64
CA LEU A 102 4.85 -16.94 -20.48
C LEU A 102 3.92 -15.88 -19.88
N ASP A 103 4.36 -14.63 -19.91
CA ASP A 103 3.53 -13.49 -19.53
C ASP A 103 2.24 -13.50 -20.35
N PRO A 104 1.04 -13.33 -19.74
CA PRO A 104 -0.19 -13.20 -20.51
C PRO A 104 -0.06 -12.10 -21.56
N GLY A 105 -0.50 -12.41 -22.79
CA GLY A 105 -0.63 -11.42 -23.86
C GLY A 105 -1.71 -10.38 -23.55
N ALA A 106 -1.92 -9.46 -24.50
CA ALA A 106 -2.83 -8.32 -24.37
C ALA A 106 -4.17 -8.68 -23.72
N GLY A 107 -4.41 -8.18 -22.49
CA GLY A 107 -5.66 -8.35 -21.74
C GLY A 107 -5.50 -8.94 -20.34
N GLY A 108 -4.33 -9.47 -19.97
CA GLY A 108 -3.99 -9.82 -18.58
C GLY A 108 -2.96 -8.84 -17.98
N GLU A 109 -2.95 -8.71 -16.65
CA GLU A 109 -1.85 -8.02 -15.95
C GLU A 109 -0.57 -8.82 -16.11
N SER A 110 0.53 -8.15 -16.46
CA SER A 110 1.82 -8.83 -16.59
C SER A 110 2.32 -9.28 -15.22
N PHE A 111 3.16 -10.32 -15.18
CA PHE A 111 3.84 -10.70 -13.94
C PHE A 111 4.67 -9.54 -13.36
N ALA A 112 5.20 -8.66 -14.23
CA ALA A 112 5.92 -7.46 -13.80
C ALA A 112 4.99 -6.47 -13.08
N ASP A 113 3.74 -6.30 -13.54
CA ASP A 113 2.75 -5.44 -12.90
C ASP A 113 2.33 -6.00 -11.54
N VAL A 114 2.14 -7.32 -11.43
CA VAL A 114 1.85 -7.96 -10.14
C VAL A 114 3.01 -7.77 -9.16
N ILE A 115 4.25 -7.94 -9.61
CA ILE A 115 5.44 -7.71 -8.77
C ILE A 115 5.53 -6.23 -8.36
N ALA A 116 5.28 -5.30 -9.28
CA ALA A 116 5.27 -3.87 -8.98
C ALA A 116 4.19 -3.52 -7.94
N SER A 117 2.98 -4.06 -8.09
CA SER A 117 1.89 -3.83 -7.12
C SER A 117 2.24 -4.31 -5.70
N GLN A 118 2.98 -5.42 -5.59
CA GLN A 118 3.44 -5.92 -4.29
C GLN A 118 4.55 -5.04 -3.70
N ALA A 119 5.42 -4.48 -4.55
CA ALA A 119 6.43 -3.53 -4.12
C ALA A 119 5.79 -2.22 -3.62
N ASP A 120 4.74 -1.75 -4.28
CA ASP A 120 3.97 -0.56 -3.87
C ASP A 120 3.28 -0.81 -2.53
N ILE A 121 2.64 -1.97 -2.33
CA ILE A 121 2.05 -2.35 -1.05
C ILE A 121 3.12 -2.40 0.06
N LEU A 122 4.29 -2.98 -0.23
CA LEU A 122 5.39 -3.06 0.73
C LEU A 122 5.93 -1.68 1.08
N ALA A 123 6.05 -0.78 0.10
CA ALA A 123 6.45 0.60 0.30
C ALA A 123 5.42 1.37 1.16
N MET A 124 4.12 1.20 0.89
CA MET A 124 3.05 1.77 1.72
C MET A 124 3.05 1.25 3.17
N MET A 125 3.53 0.02 3.39
CA MET A 125 3.66 -0.56 4.75
C MET A 125 4.94 -0.14 5.48
N GLN A 126 5.97 0.30 4.75
CA GLN A 126 7.29 0.63 5.30
C GLN A 126 7.57 2.14 5.37
N ASN A 127 6.76 2.96 4.71
CA ASN A 127 6.92 4.40 4.76
C ASN A 127 6.22 4.97 6.00
N ASP A 128 7.00 5.24 7.05
CA ASP A 128 6.52 5.96 8.25
C ASP A 128 5.99 7.36 7.91
N GLU A 129 6.34 7.92 6.73
CA GLU A 129 5.81 9.21 6.25
C GLU A 129 4.35 9.12 5.74
N ASP A 130 3.87 7.93 5.39
CA ASP A 130 2.47 7.69 4.99
C ASP A 130 1.56 7.29 6.17
N GLN A 131 2.10 7.12 7.37
CA GLN A 131 1.28 7.17 8.58
C GLN A 131 0.70 8.58 8.67
N ARG A 132 -0.60 8.71 8.35
CA ARG A 132 -1.32 9.99 8.34
C ARG A 132 -0.84 10.90 9.46
N VAL A 133 -0.36 12.09 9.10
CA VAL A 133 -0.03 13.17 10.03
C VAL A 133 -1.12 13.25 11.10
N GLY A 134 -0.76 13.02 12.37
CA GLY A 134 -1.69 13.00 13.51
C GLY A 134 -1.90 11.64 14.19
N VAL A 135 -1.39 10.53 13.66
CA VAL A 135 -1.44 9.23 14.37
C VAL A 135 -0.24 9.11 15.31
N ASN A 136 -0.43 9.46 16.58
CA ASN A 136 0.59 9.23 17.61
C ASN A 136 0.89 7.74 17.77
N SER A 137 2.16 7.37 17.90
CA SER A 137 2.55 6.02 18.27
C SER A 137 1.94 5.62 19.63
N LEU A 138 1.44 4.38 19.72
CA LEU A 138 0.88 3.83 20.95
C LEU A 138 1.89 3.99 22.11
N GLY A 139 1.49 4.68 23.17
CA GLY A 139 2.30 4.90 24.38
C GLY A 139 3.02 6.25 24.49
N GLN A 140 3.02 7.10 23.45
CA GLN A 140 3.61 8.45 23.51
C GLN A 140 2.63 9.56 23.94
N SER A 141 1.36 9.23 24.08
CA SER A 141 0.24 10.13 24.41
C SER A 141 0.08 10.37 25.91
N ASN A 142 1.20 10.57 26.63
CA ASN A 142 1.21 10.89 28.06
C ASN A 142 2.39 11.77 28.45
N PHE A 143 2.28 12.48 29.57
CA PHE A 143 3.36 13.23 30.18
C PHE A 143 3.43 12.97 31.69
N MET A 144 4.63 13.10 32.25
CA MET A 144 4.87 13.13 33.69
C MET A 144 5.94 14.16 33.99
N LEU A 145 5.62 15.09 34.88
CA LEU A 145 6.53 16.11 35.40
C LEU A 145 6.61 15.97 36.92
N ASN A 146 7.83 15.83 37.46
CA ASN A 146 8.09 15.60 38.89
C ASN A 146 8.65 16.83 39.62
N SER A 147 8.81 17.95 38.91
CA SER A 147 9.20 19.23 39.50
C SER A 147 8.74 20.38 38.61
N ILE A 148 8.42 21.51 39.22
CA ILE A 148 8.16 22.77 38.51
C ILE A 148 9.26 23.77 38.81
N SER A 149 9.30 24.82 37.98
CA SER A 149 10.16 25.97 38.18
C SER A 149 9.35 27.26 38.07
N THR A 150 10.02 28.38 38.32
CA THR A 150 9.49 29.73 38.04
C THR A 150 9.40 30.03 36.54
N SER A 151 10.04 29.22 35.69
CA SER A 151 9.89 29.25 34.24
C SER A 151 8.84 28.22 33.79
N ALA A 152 8.03 28.60 32.80
CA ALA A 152 7.02 27.72 32.24
C ALA A 152 7.66 26.48 31.58
N SER A 153 7.14 25.31 31.91
CA SER A 153 7.46 24.05 31.23
C SER A 153 6.35 23.71 30.25
N VAL A 154 6.73 23.21 29.08
CA VAL A 154 5.79 22.74 28.06
C VAL A 154 5.45 21.26 28.31
N LEU A 155 4.17 20.94 28.39
CA LEU A 155 3.65 19.57 28.52
C LEU A 155 3.11 19.04 27.19
N ILE A 156 2.53 19.92 26.37
CA ILE A 156 2.15 19.68 24.99
C ILE A 156 2.66 20.87 24.18
N ASP A 157 3.52 20.61 23.19
CA ASP A 157 4.13 21.64 22.36
C ASP A 157 3.10 22.23 21.38
N PRO A 158 2.86 23.56 21.39
CA PRO A 158 1.93 24.19 20.46
C PRO A 158 2.27 23.95 18.98
N SER A 159 3.56 23.81 18.65
CA SER A 159 4.00 23.57 17.27
C SER A 159 3.69 22.16 16.77
N LEU A 160 3.57 21.20 17.68
CA LEU A 160 3.19 19.82 17.39
C LEU A 160 1.67 19.63 17.40
N ASN A 161 0.93 20.53 18.05
CA ASN A 161 -0.54 20.51 18.10
C ASN A 161 -1.17 21.16 16.86
N THR A 162 -0.96 20.59 15.67
CA THR A 162 -1.39 21.19 14.39
C THR A 162 -2.88 21.07 14.13
N ASN A 163 -3.57 20.03 14.62
CA ASN A 163 -5.00 19.80 14.38
C ASN A 163 -5.87 19.92 15.65
N GLY A 164 -5.27 20.23 16.79
CA GLY A 164 -5.93 20.17 18.09
C GLY A 164 -5.55 18.92 18.88
N ALA A 165 -5.80 18.96 20.17
CA ALA A 165 -5.52 17.86 21.08
C ALA A 165 -6.69 17.66 22.04
N ILE A 166 -6.83 16.44 22.56
CA ILE A 166 -7.81 16.11 23.59
C ILE A 166 -7.05 15.66 24.84
N LEU A 167 -7.09 16.46 25.90
CA LEU A 167 -6.59 16.06 27.21
C LEU A 167 -7.61 15.11 27.84
N ARG A 168 -7.28 13.81 27.90
CA ARG A 168 -8.17 12.74 28.35
C ARG A 168 -8.29 12.67 29.85
N TRP A 169 -7.15 12.80 30.54
CA TRP A 169 -7.07 12.80 31.98
C TRP A 169 -5.89 13.67 32.42
N PHE A 170 -6.04 14.33 33.55
CA PHE A 170 -5.01 15.16 34.16
C PHE A 170 -5.06 15.02 35.68
N ARG A 171 -3.89 14.90 36.29
CA ARG A 171 -3.70 14.86 37.75
C ARG A 171 -2.58 15.81 38.14
N GLY A 172 -2.87 16.69 39.08
CA GLY A 172 -1.89 17.51 39.80
C GLY A 172 -1.85 17.09 41.26
N PHE A 173 -0.65 16.78 41.76
CA PHE A 173 -0.37 16.54 43.16
C PHE A 173 0.70 17.54 43.62
N SER A 174 0.40 18.29 44.68
CA SER A 174 1.37 19.10 45.40
C SER A 174 1.38 18.74 46.88
N ASN A 175 2.57 18.61 47.44
CA ASN A 175 2.79 18.50 48.89
C ASN A 175 3.41 19.78 49.48
N THR A 176 3.59 20.83 48.68
CA THR A 176 4.20 22.10 49.10
C THR A 176 3.16 23.22 49.15
N SER A 177 3.47 24.27 49.93
CA SER A 177 2.64 25.47 50.07
C SER A 177 2.91 26.50 48.97
N SER A 178 3.15 26.05 47.74
CA SER A 178 3.52 26.91 46.61
C SER A 178 2.40 27.01 45.58
N ASN A 179 2.28 28.19 44.96
CA ASN A 179 1.28 28.43 43.92
C ASN A 179 1.79 27.84 42.62
N HIS A 180 0.95 27.08 41.92
CA HIS A 180 1.27 26.61 40.58
C HIS A 180 -0.01 26.53 39.74
N ALA A 181 0.18 26.61 38.43
CA ALA A 181 -0.91 26.76 37.49
C ALA A 181 -0.62 25.97 36.21
N VAL A 182 -1.69 25.50 35.58
CA VAL A 182 -1.65 24.93 34.23
C VAL A 182 -2.51 25.75 33.29
N TYR A 183 -1.95 26.06 32.12
CA TYR A 183 -2.54 26.94 31.13
C TYR A 183 -2.65 26.26 29.77
N ILE A 184 -3.66 26.68 29.01
CA ILE A 184 -3.80 26.38 27.57
C ILE A 184 -3.67 27.69 26.80
N ASP A 185 -2.64 27.80 25.96
CA ASP A 185 -2.42 29.02 25.17
C ASP A 185 -1.40 28.79 24.05
N THR A 186 -1.30 29.73 23.11
CA THR A 186 -0.32 29.69 22.00
C THR A 186 1.09 30.10 22.45
N ALA A 187 1.23 30.69 23.64
CA ALA A 187 2.52 31.08 24.21
C ALA A 187 2.59 30.79 25.72
N ALA A 188 3.81 30.62 26.24
CA ALA A 188 4.07 30.36 27.64
C ALA A 188 3.48 31.45 28.56
N PRO A 189 2.92 31.09 29.73
CA PRO A 189 2.51 32.05 30.75
C PRO A 189 3.72 32.74 31.39
N SER A 190 3.56 33.99 31.82
CA SER A 190 4.63 34.73 32.53
C SER A 190 4.73 34.40 34.03
N GLY A 191 3.72 33.73 34.59
CA GLY A 191 3.65 33.38 36.00
C GLY A 191 2.41 32.56 36.37
N PRO A 192 2.31 32.07 37.62
CA PRO A 192 1.15 31.30 38.10
C PRO A 192 -0.15 32.12 38.18
N ASP A 193 -0.06 33.45 38.16
CA ASP A 193 -1.18 34.40 38.21
C ASP A 193 -1.39 35.17 36.89
N ASP A 194 -0.90 34.62 35.77
CA ASP A 194 -1.07 35.24 34.45
C ASP A 194 -2.54 35.25 34.01
N ALA A 195 -3.19 36.39 34.20
CA ALA A 195 -4.59 36.60 33.85
C ALA A 195 -4.83 36.74 32.33
N THR A 196 -3.77 36.80 31.51
CA THR A 196 -3.90 36.91 30.04
C THR A 196 -4.08 35.56 29.36
N LYS A 197 -3.87 34.47 30.10
CA LYS A 197 -3.85 33.09 29.61
C LYS A 197 -5.02 32.29 30.15
N ARG A 198 -5.49 31.29 29.38
CA ARG A 198 -6.57 30.42 29.85
C ARG A 198 -6.04 29.41 30.86
N ARG A 199 -6.30 29.66 32.14
CA ARG A 199 -5.97 28.76 33.25
C ARG A 199 -6.99 27.63 33.38
N ILE A 200 -6.53 26.39 33.52
CA ILE A 200 -7.39 25.20 33.68
C ILE A 200 -7.20 24.50 35.02
N TYR A 201 -6.12 24.84 35.72
CA TYR A 201 -5.81 24.37 37.06
C TYR A 201 -4.94 25.40 37.77
N TYR A 202 -5.15 25.56 39.07
CA TYR A 202 -4.46 26.50 39.93
C TYR A 202 -4.51 26.04 41.37
N THR A 203 -3.42 26.17 42.10
CA THR A 203 -3.37 25.94 43.56
C THR A 203 -2.94 27.20 44.30
N LEU A 204 -3.48 27.36 45.51
CA LEU A 204 -3.20 28.50 46.40
C LEU A 204 -2.44 28.05 47.64
N GLY A 205 -1.18 27.67 47.47
CA GLY A 205 -0.26 27.48 48.58
C GLY A 205 -0.67 26.42 49.61
N ILE A 206 -1.48 25.44 49.22
CA ILE A 206 -1.88 24.31 50.05
C ILE A 206 -1.64 23.00 49.31
N ALA A 207 -1.34 21.94 50.08
CA ALA A 207 -1.19 20.60 49.55
C ALA A 207 -2.54 20.13 48.99
N GLU A 208 -2.63 20.07 47.66
CA GLU A 208 -3.87 19.78 46.96
C GLU A 208 -3.68 18.63 45.98
N HIS A 209 -4.77 17.89 45.82
CA HIS A 209 -4.92 16.88 44.80
C HIS A 209 -6.03 17.31 43.87
N TYR A 210 -5.69 17.61 42.63
CA TYR A 210 -6.66 17.96 41.62
C TYR A 210 -6.65 16.93 40.51
N GLN A 211 -7.85 16.56 40.09
CA GLN A 211 -8.03 15.61 39.03
C GLN A 211 -9.18 16.04 38.12
N LEU A 212 -8.88 16.12 36.82
CA LEU A 212 -9.90 16.14 35.78
C LEU A 212 -10.28 14.68 35.50
N GLU A 213 -11.28 14.15 36.22
CA GLU A 213 -11.94 12.89 35.85
C GLU A 213 -13.23 13.20 35.08
N GLY A 214 -13.43 12.51 33.95
CA GLY A 214 -14.76 12.34 33.37
C GLY A 214 -15.16 13.31 32.25
N LEU A 215 -14.41 14.38 31.99
CA LEU A 215 -14.65 15.24 30.83
C LEU A 215 -13.34 15.53 30.09
N PRO A 216 -13.12 14.93 28.91
CA PRO A 216 -11.99 15.28 28.06
C PRO A 216 -12.01 16.77 27.73
N LEU A 217 -10.86 17.42 27.86
CA LEU A 217 -10.73 18.85 27.58
C LEU A 217 -10.09 19.04 26.19
N GLY A 218 -10.84 19.67 25.29
CA GLY A 218 -10.33 20.06 23.98
C GLY A 218 -9.32 21.21 24.07
N ILE A 219 -8.17 21.01 23.46
CA ILE A 219 -7.09 21.98 23.27
C ILE A 219 -7.12 22.37 21.78
N PRO A 220 -7.39 23.65 21.44
CA PRO A 220 -7.44 24.08 20.05
C PRO A 220 -6.10 23.89 19.34
N SER A 221 -6.12 23.78 18.01
CA SER A 221 -4.91 23.79 17.18
C SER A 221 -4.01 25.01 17.49
N GLY A 222 -2.70 24.79 17.45
CA GLY A 222 -1.67 25.80 17.74
C GLY A 222 -1.56 26.20 19.21
N HIS A 223 -2.32 25.60 20.12
CA HIS A 223 -2.22 25.85 21.55
C HIS A 223 -1.42 24.75 22.25
N GLY A 224 -0.55 25.13 23.18
CA GLY A 224 0.16 24.21 24.03
C GLY A 224 -0.52 24.03 25.39
N LEU A 225 -0.04 23.03 26.12
CA LEU A 225 -0.33 22.84 27.54
C LEU A 225 0.92 23.22 28.34
N TRP A 226 0.79 24.18 29.24
CA TRP A 226 1.92 24.77 29.97
C TRP A 226 1.72 24.62 31.48
N VAL A 227 2.81 24.45 32.22
CA VAL A 227 2.82 24.49 33.68
C VAL A 227 3.86 25.47 34.19
N ILE A 228 3.53 26.23 35.23
CA ILE A 228 4.43 27.17 35.89
C ILE A 228 4.17 27.24 37.40
N GLY A 229 5.23 27.42 38.19
CA GLY A 229 5.16 27.63 39.65
C GLY A 229 5.56 29.04 40.07
N SER A 230 5.16 29.47 41.26
CA SER A 230 5.70 30.67 41.93
C SER A 230 7.13 30.46 42.42
N THR A 231 7.52 29.21 42.63
CA THR A 231 8.80 28.75 43.17
C THR A 231 9.15 27.42 42.52
N ALA A 232 10.43 27.04 42.59
CA ALA A 232 10.85 25.71 42.16
C ALA A 232 10.53 24.69 43.25
N ASP A 233 9.70 23.69 42.92
CA ASP A 233 9.15 22.77 43.90
C ASP A 233 8.94 21.37 43.33
N SER A 234 8.94 20.38 44.22
CA SER A 234 8.62 19.00 43.91
C SER A 234 7.10 18.80 43.86
N ILE A 235 6.52 18.99 42.68
CA ILE A 235 5.12 18.62 42.41
C ILE A 235 5.08 17.44 41.44
N ARG A 236 3.98 16.69 41.42
CA ARG A 236 3.74 15.68 40.39
C ARG A 236 2.56 16.08 39.52
N ILE A 237 2.83 16.34 38.25
CA ILE A 237 1.81 16.54 37.23
C ILE A 237 1.90 15.39 36.23
N GLN A 238 0.76 14.82 35.89
CA GLN A 238 0.69 13.74 34.91
C GLN A 238 -0.64 13.80 34.16
N GLY A 239 -0.60 13.40 32.90
CA GLY A 239 -1.78 13.43 32.04
C GLY A 239 -1.61 12.55 30.83
N GLY A 240 -2.74 12.25 30.20
CA GLY A 240 -2.80 11.57 28.91
C GLY A 240 -3.58 12.43 27.93
N PHE A 241 -3.11 12.49 26.69
CA PHE A 241 -3.68 13.34 25.66
C PHE A 241 -3.59 12.66 24.29
N ASP A 242 -4.55 12.90 23.42
CA ASP A 242 -4.47 12.48 22.02
C ASP A 242 -4.28 13.73 21.15
N LEU A 243 -3.30 13.72 20.23
CA LEU A 243 -3.26 14.69 19.13
C LEU A 243 -4.29 14.27 18.07
N LEU A 244 -4.89 15.25 17.40
CA LEU A 244 -5.88 15.04 16.35
C LEU A 244 -5.30 15.13 14.94
#